data_AF-A0A9D7DU88-F1
#
_entry.id   AF-A0A9D7DU88-F1
#
_cell.length_a   1.000
_cell.length_b   1.000
_cell.length_c   1.000
_cell.angle_alpha   90.00
_cell.angle_beta   90.00
_cell.angle_gamma   90.00
#
_symmetry.space_group_name_H-M   'P 1'
#
loop_
_entity.id
_entity.type
_entity.pdbx_description
1 polymer ?
#
loop_
_entity_poly.entity_id
_entity_poly.type
_entity_poly.pdbx_seq_one_letter_code
_entity_poly.pdbx_strand_id
1 'polypeptide(L)'
;MRRIVVALALLGGLLLLTLSILPTRSVERTPLEVLRERYAIKHKSSVDHTKFAVLDGPFAAPQDVTRACIGCHTERHTEVMASSHWNWERMEYVEGQGIRKVGKKNIVNNFCIGIAGNEQLCNRCHIGYGYGDASFDFQNAYNVDCLACHDNSNVYMKAGAGMPDPTVNLADVARHVGKPTRTNCGTCHFFGGGGNNVKHGDLEQALFEPSRELDVHMAVEGLNMQCVACHTAEQHQMLGKSYSVSSMNRDRVACESCHGGLPHVDDVLNNHTLKVACQSCHIPTYAKENPTKLEWDWSTAGRLREGEPFKIHDDSLGVETYMSTKGSFVWGKNIRPEYAWHNGRASHYLLGDTFDPVDTLLINELHGSYDDPDAKIVPVKIHRAKQIYDAKNNYLIQPKTVSNAPGDSGYWREFDWSRAAAAGMNRLGLPFSGEYGFAATKMHWPVNHMVAPASKSVRCIECHTRENSRLAGLTDFYMPGRDRSVWLDRVGVGVLVLTLGGVLTHALARLIVARRGKERP
;
A
#
# COMPACT_ATOMS: atom_id res chain seq x y z
N MET A 1 -53.66 60.26 -1.67
CA MET A 1 -52.39 59.91 -1.01
C MET A 1 -52.55 58.90 0.13
N ARG A 2 -53.35 59.17 1.19
CA ARG A 2 -53.46 58.30 2.38
C ARG A 2 -53.83 56.82 2.10
N ARG A 3 -54.74 56.55 1.15
CA ARG A 3 -55.13 55.18 0.75
C ARG A 3 -54.02 54.40 0.02
N ILE A 4 -53.19 55.10 -0.75
CA ILE A 4 -52.06 54.51 -1.49
C ILE A 4 -50.94 54.13 -0.51
N VAL A 5 -50.68 54.99 0.49
CA VAL A 5 -49.69 54.72 1.54
C VAL A 5 -50.09 53.51 2.39
N VAL A 6 -51.37 53.38 2.75
CA VAL A 6 -51.87 52.20 3.49
C VAL A 6 -51.79 50.92 2.65
N ALA A 7 -52.14 50.98 1.36
CA ALA A 7 -52.02 49.83 0.47
C ALA A 7 -50.55 49.39 0.28
N LEU A 8 -49.62 50.33 0.13
CA LEU A 8 -48.18 50.05 0.03
C LEU A 8 -47.62 49.49 1.34
N ALA A 9 -48.07 49.99 2.50
CA ALA A 9 -47.67 49.46 3.80
C ALA A 9 -48.17 48.03 4.02
N LEU A 10 -49.41 47.72 3.59
CA LEU A 10 -49.96 46.37 3.65
C LEU A 10 -49.26 45.42 2.68
N LEU A 11 -48.94 45.87 1.46
CA LEU A 11 -48.15 45.09 0.50
C LEU A 11 -46.72 44.84 0.97
N GLY A 12 -46.07 45.85 1.56
CA GLY A 12 -44.74 45.72 2.16
C GLY A 12 -44.76 44.77 3.37
N GLY A 13 -45.79 44.87 4.21
CA GLY A 13 -46.01 43.95 5.33
C GLY A 13 -46.24 42.52 4.86
N LEU A 14 -47.07 42.33 3.83
CA LEU A 14 -47.33 41.01 3.23
C LEU A 14 -46.07 40.43 2.60
N LEU A 15 -45.27 41.25 1.91
CA LEU A 15 -44.00 40.84 1.32
C LEU A 15 -42.99 40.39 2.40
N LEU A 16 -42.87 41.17 3.48
CA LEU A 16 -42.03 40.81 4.63
C LEU A 16 -42.51 39.52 5.31
N LEU A 17 -43.83 39.34 5.44
CA LEU A 17 -44.41 38.10 5.96
C LEU A 17 -44.11 36.91 5.05
N THR A 18 -44.24 37.07 3.72
CA THR A 18 -43.90 36.02 2.76
C THR A 18 -42.41 35.69 2.76
N LEU A 19 -41.54 36.69 2.91
CA LEU A 19 -40.08 36.50 3.01
C LEU A 19 -39.67 35.81 4.31
N SER A 20 -40.43 35.98 5.40
CA SER A 20 -40.19 35.32 6.68
C SER A 20 -40.81 33.92 6.79
N ILE A 21 -41.76 33.57 5.91
CA ILE A 21 -42.35 32.23 5.79
C ILE A 21 -41.66 31.39 4.71
N LEU A 22 -40.89 32.00 3.79
CA LEU A 22 -40.02 31.26 2.89
C LEU A 22 -39.06 30.42 3.75
N PRO A 23 -39.08 29.08 3.62
CA PRO A 23 -38.12 28.26 4.33
C PRO A 23 -36.74 28.74 3.90
N THR A 24 -35.96 29.27 4.84
CA THR A 24 -34.52 29.40 4.65
C THR A 24 -34.08 27.99 4.29
N ARG A 25 -33.77 27.73 3.02
CA ARG A 25 -33.09 26.50 2.63
C ARG A 25 -31.79 26.52 3.43
N SER A 26 -31.77 25.83 4.57
CA SER A 26 -30.53 25.34 5.12
C SER A 26 -29.97 24.48 4.01
N VAL A 27 -28.92 24.97 3.34
CA VAL A 27 -28.14 24.12 2.45
C VAL A 27 -27.62 23.02 3.36
N GLU A 28 -28.27 21.85 3.32
CA GLU A 28 -27.78 20.68 4.03
C GLU A 28 -26.38 20.41 3.48
N ARG A 29 -25.38 20.58 4.34
CA ARG A 29 -23.98 20.35 3.97
C ARG A 29 -23.84 18.89 3.58
N THR A 30 -23.18 18.63 2.46
CA THR A 30 -22.87 17.26 2.05
C THR A 30 -21.94 16.60 3.09
N PRO A 31 -21.97 15.27 3.25
CA PRO A 31 -21.05 14.57 4.15
C PRO A 31 -19.57 14.90 3.89
N LEU A 32 -19.21 15.11 2.62
CA LEU A 32 -17.86 15.49 2.22
C LEU A 32 -17.46 16.90 2.67
N GLU A 33 -18.38 17.87 2.65
CA GLU A 33 -18.12 19.21 3.16
C GLU A 33 -17.86 19.20 4.67
N VAL A 34 -18.65 18.42 5.42
CA VAL A 34 -18.46 18.22 6.87
C VAL A 34 -17.09 17.60 7.17
N LEU A 35 -16.67 16.61 6.39
CA LEU A 35 -15.34 16.00 6.53
C LEU A 35 -14.23 17.00 6.22
N ARG A 36 -14.35 17.78 5.14
CA ARG A 36 -13.34 18.78 4.78
C ARG A 36 -13.16 19.82 5.87
N GLU A 37 -14.25 20.30 6.46
CA GLU A 37 -14.20 21.24 7.58
C GLU A 37 -13.52 20.62 8.81
N ARG A 38 -13.87 19.38 9.17
CA ARG A 38 -13.24 18.66 10.29
C ARG A 38 -11.73 18.53 10.12
N TYR A 39 -11.27 18.14 8.93
CA TYR A 39 -9.84 17.92 8.67
C TYR A 39 -9.07 19.19 8.33
N ALA A 40 -9.74 20.32 8.07
CA ALA A 40 -9.09 21.63 7.92
C ALA A 40 -8.61 22.22 9.25
N ILE A 41 -9.11 21.72 10.39
CA ILE A 41 -8.72 22.22 11.72
C ILE A 41 -7.28 21.79 12.04
N LYS A 42 -6.39 22.78 12.16
CA LYS A 42 -5.00 22.53 12.56
C LYS A 42 -4.93 22.08 14.01
N HIS A 43 -4.16 21.01 14.26
CA HIS A 43 -3.88 20.56 15.62
C HIS A 43 -3.05 21.62 16.37
N LYS A 44 -3.46 21.94 17.60
CA LYS A 44 -2.71 22.78 18.51
C LYS A 44 -2.12 21.89 19.61
N SER A 45 -0.79 21.91 19.76
CA SER A 45 -0.12 21.19 20.84
C SER A 45 -0.59 21.70 22.19
N SER A 46 -0.76 20.78 23.15
CA SER A 46 -1.10 21.10 24.54
C SER A 46 0.11 21.59 25.34
N VAL A 47 1.33 21.29 24.89
CA VAL A 47 2.59 21.61 25.57
C VAL A 47 3.63 22.15 24.58
N ASP A 48 4.58 22.91 25.10
CA ASP A 48 5.70 23.48 24.35
C ASP A 48 7.01 22.87 24.88
N HIS A 49 7.59 21.94 24.11
CA HIS A 49 8.75 21.18 24.55
C HIS A 49 10.03 22.01 24.68
N THR A 50 10.10 23.18 24.02
CA THR A 50 11.24 24.10 24.09
C THR A 50 11.44 24.71 25.48
N LYS A 51 10.43 24.61 26.36
CA LYS A 51 10.44 25.20 27.71
C LYS A 51 10.89 24.24 28.80
N PHE A 52 11.14 22.97 28.50
CA PHE A 52 11.52 21.99 29.51
C PHE A 52 13.04 21.86 29.60
N ALA A 53 13.62 22.26 30.74
CA ALA A 53 15.06 22.20 30.97
C ALA A 53 15.65 20.78 30.87
N VAL A 54 14.85 19.74 31.12
CA VAL A 54 15.26 18.33 30.96
C VAL A 54 15.58 17.98 29.50
N LEU A 55 15.15 18.80 28.53
CA LEU A 55 15.39 18.63 27.10
C LEU A 55 16.51 19.51 26.54
N ASP A 56 17.16 20.34 27.37
CA ASP A 56 18.24 21.22 26.92
C ASP A 56 19.53 20.46 26.56
N GLY A 57 19.68 19.22 27.06
CA GLY A 57 20.86 18.41 26.84
C GLY A 57 22.13 19.01 27.48
N PRO A 58 23.33 18.66 26.96
CA PRO A 58 23.56 17.68 25.90
C PRO A 58 23.17 16.26 26.32
N PHE A 59 22.78 15.44 25.36
CA PHE A 59 22.53 14.01 25.57
C PHE A 59 23.75 13.20 25.13
N ALA A 60 24.26 12.33 26.00
CA ALA A 60 25.42 11.49 25.69
C ALA A 60 25.03 10.29 24.81
N ALA A 61 23.81 9.80 24.98
CA ALA A 61 23.21 8.73 24.20
C ALA A 61 21.75 9.05 23.85
N PRO A 62 21.19 8.51 22.75
CA PRO A 62 19.77 8.69 22.43
C PRO A 62 18.84 8.11 23.51
N GLN A 63 19.28 7.07 24.23
CA GLN A 63 18.58 6.52 25.38
C GLN A 63 18.38 7.54 26.51
N ASP A 64 19.24 8.55 26.63
CA ASP A 64 19.08 9.63 27.61
C ASP A 64 17.88 10.54 27.26
N VAL A 65 17.62 10.74 25.96
CA VAL A 65 16.42 11.44 25.48
C VAL A 65 15.19 10.63 25.86
N THR A 66 15.18 9.33 25.56
CA THR A 66 14.06 8.44 25.91
C THR A 66 13.81 8.44 27.42
N ARG A 67 14.87 8.43 28.24
CA ARG A 67 14.76 8.54 29.69
C ARG A 67 14.09 9.84 30.12
N ALA A 68 14.47 10.98 29.52
CA ALA A 68 13.82 12.26 29.77
C ALA A 68 12.33 12.23 29.37
N CYS A 69 12.01 11.67 28.19
CA CYS A 69 10.63 11.50 27.73
C CYS A 69 9.79 10.67 28.71
N ILE A 70 10.30 9.50 29.15
CA ILE A 70 9.60 8.59 30.07
C ILE A 70 9.31 9.26 31.42
N GLY A 71 10.15 10.22 31.85
CA GLY A 71 9.92 10.99 33.08
C GLY A 71 8.60 11.78 33.10
N CYS A 72 8.05 12.12 31.93
CA CYS A 72 6.78 12.84 31.79
C CYS A 72 5.69 12.01 31.08
N HIS A 73 6.09 11.20 30.09
CA HIS A 73 5.21 10.36 29.27
C HIS A 73 5.12 8.94 29.84
N THR A 74 4.58 8.83 31.05
CA THR A 74 4.42 7.55 31.75
C THR A 74 3.63 6.55 30.92
N GLU A 75 4.08 5.29 30.91
CA GLU A 75 3.51 4.16 30.16
C GLU A 75 3.52 4.27 28.63
N ARG A 76 3.92 5.40 28.03
CA ARG A 76 3.95 5.50 26.55
C ARG A 76 4.96 4.52 25.93
N HIS A 77 6.07 4.28 26.61
CA HIS A 77 7.04 3.27 26.19
C HIS A 77 6.44 1.86 26.23
N THR A 78 5.66 1.51 27.27
CA THR A 78 4.93 0.23 27.38
C THR A 78 3.98 0.03 26.19
N GLU A 79 3.21 1.06 25.86
CA GLU A 79 2.32 1.08 24.70
C GLU A 79 3.07 0.82 23.38
N VAL A 80 4.18 1.52 23.17
CA VAL A 80 5.03 1.34 21.98
C VAL A 80 5.64 -0.06 21.93
N MET A 81 6.14 -0.57 23.06
CA MET A 81 6.76 -1.89 23.16
C MET A 81 5.75 -3.04 22.96
N ALA A 82 4.47 -2.80 23.20
CA ALA A 82 3.39 -3.74 22.86
C ALA A 82 3.04 -3.72 21.35
N SER A 83 3.48 -2.71 20.60
CA SER A 83 3.11 -2.54 19.19
C SER A 83 3.89 -3.45 18.24
N SER A 84 3.34 -3.64 17.04
CA SER A 84 4.05 -4.33 15.96
C SER A 84 5.18 -3.50 15.32
N HIS A 85 5.24 -2.18 15.54
CA HIS A 85 6.39 -1.38 15.10
C HIS A 85 7.62 -1.69 15.95
N TRP A 86 7.43 -1.98 17.24
CA TRP A 86 8.49 -2.46 18.14
C TRP A 86 8.82 -3.94 17.90
N ASN A 87 7.82 -4.82 17.98
CA ASN A 87 8.08 -6.26 17.95
C ASN A 87 8.42 -6.78 16.55
N TRP A 88 8.02 -6.06 15.49
CA TRP A 88 8.07 -6.50 14.09
C TRP A 88 7.40 -7.84 13.81
N GLU A 89 6.54 -8.28 14.72
CA GLU A 89 5.72 -9.47 14.64
C GLU A 89 4.39 -9.25 15.36
N ARG A 90 3.46 -10.15 15.10
CA ARG A 90 2.14 -10.23 15.73
C ARG A 90 1.60 -11.65 15.59
N MET A 91 0.73 -12.05 16.52
CA MET A 91 -0.01 -13.31 16.39
C MET A 91 -1.13 -13.14 15.38
N GLU A 92 -1.16 -14.00 14.36
CA GLU A 92 -2.21 -14.04 13.34
C GLU A 92 -2.62 -15.49 13.07
N TYR A 93 -3.86 -15.68 12.65
CA TYR A 93 -4.29 -16.94 12.05
C TYR A 93 -3.92 -16.93 10.57
N VAL A 94 -3.12 -17.91 10.17
CA VAL A 94 -2.72 -18.15 8.78
C VAL A 94 -3.48 -19.37 8.28
N GLU A 95 -4.22 -19.22 7.18
CA GLU A 95 -5.04 -20.30 6.62
C GLU A 95 -4.16 -21.52 6.26
N GLY A 96 -4.61 -22.71 6.65
CA GLY A 96 -3.84 -23.96 6.49
C GLY A 96 -2.69 -24.16 7.49
N GLN A 97 -2.23 -23.11 8.19
CA GLN A 97 -1.12 -23.20 9.16
C GLN A 97 -1.56 -22.97 10.61
N GLY A 98 -2.70 -22.32 10.85
CA GLY A 98 -3.19 -22.00 12.18
C GLY A 98 -2.55 -20.74 12.77
N ILE A 99 -2.50 -20.63 14.09
CA ILE A 99 -1.95 -19.45 14.77
C ILE A 99 -0.42 -19.42 14.61
N ARG A 100 0.11 -18.31 14.06
CA ARG A 100 1.54 -18.09 13.82
C ARG A 100 1.95 -16.66 14.18
N LYS A 101 3.24 -16.47 14.49
CA LYS A 101 3.85 -15.14 14.59
C LYS A 101 4.26 -14.67 13.20
N VAL A 102 3.58 -13.67 12.67
CA VAL A 102 3.87 -13.12 11.34
C VAL A 102 4.26 -11.65 11.46
N GLY A 103 5.16 -11.20 10.61
CA GLY A 103 5.62 -9.82 10.55
C GLY A 103 7.01 -9.72 9.92
N LYS A 104 7.56 -8.51 9.84
CA LYS A 104 8.89 -8.26 9.23
C LYS A 104 10.00 -9.10 9.86
N LYS A 105 9.85 -9.52 11.13
CA LYS A 105 10.81 -10.39 11.82
C LYS A 105 10.84 -11.82 11.30
N ASN A 106 9.70 -12.35 10.87
CA ASN A 106 9.51 -13.79 10.61
C ASN A 106 9.16 -14.12 9.15
N ILE A 107 8.68 -13.13 8.38
CA ILE A 107 8.27 -13.33 6.98
C ILE A 107 9.42 -12.95 6.06
N VAL A 108 9.64 -13.79 5.04
CA VAL A 108 10.53 -13.46 3.93
C VAL A 108 9.79 -12.67 2.85
N ASN A 109 10.52 -11.79 2.17
CA ASN A 109 10.04 -11.13 0.96
C ASN A 109 10.93 -11.50 -0.22
N ASN A 110 10.55 -11.12 -1.43
CA ASN A 110 11.38 -11.32 -2.62
C ASN A 110 12.18 -10.07 -3.02
N PHE A 111 12.49 -9.19 -2.07
CA PHE A 111 13.42 -8.07 -2.24
C PHE A 111 14.77 -8.40 -1.60
N CYS A 112 14.95 -7.99 -0.33
CA CYS A 112 16.15 -8.27 0.47
C CYS A 112 16.08 -9.61 1.20
N ILE A 113 15.08 -10.45 0.90
CA ILE A 113 14.85 -11.78 1.46
C ILE A 113 14.40 -11.72 2.93
N GLY A 114 15.27 -11.41 3.88
CA GLY A 114 14.89 -11.32 5.28
C GLY A 114 15.95 -10.70 6.18
N ILE A 115 15.58 -10.45 7.45
CA ILE A 115 16.36 -9.56 8.33
C ILE A 115 17.43 -10.26 9.17
N ALA A 116 17.27 -11.55 9.49
CA ALA A 116 18.19 -12.23 10.40
C ALA A 116 19.57 -12.41 9.75
N GLY A 117 20.61 -11.97 10.44
CA GLY A 117 21.97 -11.85 9.91
C GLY A 117 22.24 -10.53 9.15
N ASN A 118 21.20 -9.72 8.89
CA ASN A 118 21.26 -8.47 8.12
C ASN A 118 20.79 -7.24 8.93
N GLU A 119 20.59 -7.40 10.24
CA GLU A 119 19.92 -6.46 11.14
C GLU A 119 20.56 -5.06 11.11
N GLN A 120 21.89 -4.97 11.13
CA GLN A 120 22.65 -3.71 11.09
C GLN A 120 22.16 -2.74 10.00
N LEU A 121 21.82 -3.25 8.82
CA LEU A 121 21.31 -2.42 7.73
C LEU A 121 19.78 -2.32 7.74
N CYS A 122 19.09 -3.45 7.89
CA CYS A 122 17.64 -3.55 7.74
C CYS A 122 16.88 -2.84 8.86
N ASN A 123 17.48 -2.79 10.05
CA ASN A 123 16.89 -2.29 11.28
C ASN A 123 17.14 -0.80 11.49
N ARG A 124 17.75 -0.11 10.52
CA ARG A 124 17.70 1.37 10.44
C ARG A 124 16.27 1.91 10.49
N CYS A 125 15.29 1.13 10.03
CA CYS A 125 13.88 1.49 10.03
C CYS A 125 13.11 0.96 11.26
N HIS A 126 13.79 0.35 12.23
CA HIS A 126 13.17 -0.08 13.49
C HIS A 126 13.04 1.12 14.42
N ILE A 127 11.94 1.19 15.18
CA ILE A 127 11.68 2.29 16.14
C ILE A 127 12.39 2.08 17.48
N GLY A 128 13.59 1.51 17.44
CA GLY A 128 14.45 1.31 18.59
C GLY A 128 15.91 1.61 18.28
N TYR A 129 16.68 1.78 19.35
CA TYR A 129 18.10 2.10 19.32
C TYR A 129 18.96 0.85 19.50
N GLY A 130 19.72 0.49 18.47
CA GLY A 130 20.73 -0.57 18.56
C GLY A 130 20.21 -1.98 18.30
N TYR A 131 19.11 -2.15 17.56
CA TYR A 131 18.66 -3.48 17.10
C TYR A 131 19.56 -3.99 15.96
N GLY A 132 20.82 -4.27 16.28
CA GLY A 132 21.86 -4.64 15.33
C GLY A 132 22.10 -6.13 15.18
N ASP A 133 21.58 -6.93 16.11
CA ASP A 133 21.62 -8.40 16.12
C ASP A 133 20.61 -8.94 17.16
N ALA A 134 20.64 -10.26 17.44
CA ALA A 134 19.71 -10.94 18.34
C ALA A 134 19.95 -10.67 19.83
N SER A 135 21.02 -9.97 20.22
CA SER A 135 21.26 -9.54 21.60
C SER A 135 20.44 -8.30 21.99
N PHE A 136 19.71 -7.69 21.03
CA PHE A 136 18.88 -6.53 21.31
C PHE A 136 17.82 -6.82 22.37
N ASP A 137 17.83 -6.00 23.42
CA ASP A 137 16.89 -6.12 24.54
C ASP A 137 15.57 -5.42 24.22
N PHE A 138 14.57 -6.22 23.85
CA PHE A 138 13.19 -5.78 23.62
C PHE A 138 12.43 -5.39 24.90
N GLN A 139 12.99 -5.64 26.09
CA GLN A 139 12.39 -5.30 27.39
C GLN A 139 12.95 -3.99 27.97
N ASN A 140 14.06 -3.47 27.43
CA ASN A 140 14.61 -2.19 27.87
C ASN A 140 13.83 -1.02 27.26
N ALA A 141 13.01 -0.35 28.08
CA ALA A 141 12.22 0.82 27.68
C ALA A 141 13.06 1.97 27.11
N TYR A 142 14.30 2.14 27.54
CA TYR A 142 15.16 3.21 27.03
C TYR A 142 15.60 2.99 25.59
N ASN A 143 15.49 1.76 25.08
CA ASN A 143 15.76 1.47 23.68
C ASN A 143 14.64 1.94 22.73
N VAL A 144 13.51 2.43 23.23
CA VAL A 144 12.44 2.99 22.37
C VAL A 144 12.91 4.29 21.73
N ASP A 145 12.80 4.39 20.40
CA ASP A 145 13.07 5.61 19.65
C ASP A 145 11.80 6.46 19.52
N CYS A 146 11.62 7.38 20.46
CA CYS A 146 10.49 8.32 20.45
C CYS A 146 10.61 9.33 19.30
N LEU A 147 11.83 9.65 18.87
CA LEU A 147 12.11 10.74 17.93
C LEU A 147 11.79 10.34 16.48
N ALA A 148 11.95 9.07 16.12
CA ALA A 148 11.65 8.56 14.77
C ALA A 148 10.25 8.94 14.28
N CYS A 149 9.25 8.94 15.18
CA CYS A 149 7.88 9.25 14.83
C CYS A 149 7.47 10.69 15.17
N HIS A 150 8.18 11.35 16.10
CA HIS A 150 7.73 12.61 16.69
C HIS A 150 8.61 13.83 16.37
N ASP A 151 9.76 13.67 15.70
CA ASP A 151 10.58 14.80 15.27
C ASP A 151 9.83 15.76 14.33
N ASN A 152 9.70 17.04 14.70
CA ASN A 152 9.23 18.09 13.80
C ASN A 152 10.30 19.17 13.50
N SER A 153 11.57 18.99 13.89
CA SER A 153 12.67 19.86 13.42
C SER A 153 13.16 19.49 12.01
N ASN A 154 12.81 18.28 11.53
CA ASN A 154 13.22 17.74 10.22
C ASN A 154 14.73 17.50 10.07
N VAL A 155 15.44 17.31 11.19
CA VAL A 155 16.88 17.00 11.17
C VAL A 155 17.18 15.60 11.71
N TYR A 156 16.18 14.88 12.25
CA TYR A 156 16.40 13.55 12.79
C TYR A 156 16.60 12.51 11.67
N MET A 157 17.75 11.84 11.71
CA MET A 157 18.11 10.79 10.76
C MET A 157 18.64 9.57 11.49
N LYS A 158 18.28 8.38 11.00
CA LYS A 158 18.73 7.10 11.55
C LYS A 158 19.87 6.51 10.70
N ALA A 159 20.87 5.98 11.39
CA ALA A 159 21.98 5.20 10.89
C ALA A 159 21.75 3.68 11.10
N GLY A 160 22.84 2.92 11.14
CA GLY A 160 22.81 1.46 11.34
C GLY A 160 22.13 1.05 12.66
N ALA A 161 21.49 -0.11 12.65
CA ALA A 161 20.80 -0.70 13.81
C ALA A 161 19.74 0.22 14.47
N GLY A 162 19.29 1.26 13.78
CA GLY A 162 18.32 2.22 14.30
C GLY A 162 18.91 3.29 15.24
N MET A 163 20.24 3.36 15.39
CA MET A 163 20.88 4.49 16.08
C MET A 163 20.66 5.79 15.27
N PRO A 164 20.59 6.97 15.91
CA PRO A 164 20.63 8.22 15.18
C PRO A 164 21.98 8.42 14.48
N ASP A 165 22.00 9.21 13.41
CA ASP A 165 23.24 9.68 12.82
C ASP A 165 24.03 10.54 13.84
N PRO A 166 25.36 10.36 13.99
CA PRO A 166 26.16 11.10 14.96
C PRO A 166 26.14 12.63 14.80
N THR A 167 25.76 13.13 13.63
CA THR A 167 25.65 14.58 13.36
C THR A 167 24.35 15.19 13.89
N VAL A 168 23.39 14.37 14.33
CA VAL A 168 22.09 14.83 14.83
C VAL A 168 22.25 15.50 16.19
N ASN A 169 21.79 16.75 16.29
CA ASN A 169 21.62 17.40 17.59
C ASN A 169 20.36 16.88 18.29
N LEU A 170 20.54 15.91 19.17
CA LEU A 170 19.43 15.27 19.89
C LEU A 170 18.62 16.24 20.77
N ALA A 171 19.26 17.27 21.34
CA ALA A 171 18.57 18.27 22.15
C ALA A 171 17.68 19.18 21.29
N ASP A 172 18.12 19.52 20.08
CA ASP A 172 17.29 20.26 19.13
C ASP A 172 16.05 19.45 18.72
N VAL A 173 16.25 18.18 18.34
CA VAL A 173 15.15 17.28 17.95
C VAL A 173 14.15 17.09 19.10
N ALA A 174 14.64 16.81 20.31
CA ALA A 174 13.82 16.58 21.49
C ALA A 174 12.93 17.78 21.85
N ARG A 175 13.43 19.01 21.67
CA ARG A 175 12.67 20.25 21.94
C ARG A 175 11.64 20.59 20.87
N HIS A 176 11.74 19.99 19.69
CA HIS A 176 10.84 20.20 18.57
C HIS A 176 9.94 18.99 18.28
N VAL A 177 9.74 18.09 19.25
CA VAL A 177 8.83 16.95 19.07
C VAL A 177 7.37 17.40 18.97
N GLY A 178 6.57 16.68 18.19
CA GLY A 178 5.14 16.93 18.06
C GLY A 178 4.34 15.80 17.42
N LYS A 179 3.17 16.13 16.88
CA LYS A 179 2.31 15.14 16.21
C LYS A 179 3.00 14.65 14.92
N PRO A 180 3.04 13.34 14.65
CA PRO A 180 3.71 12.79 13.47
C PRO A 180 3.21 13.38 12.16
N THR A 181 4.14 13.66 11.27
CA THR A 181 3.92 14.12 9.91
C THR A 181 4.27 13.02 8.90
N ARG A 182 4.00 13.26 7.61
CA ARG A 182 4.41 12.37 6.51
C ARG A 182 5.92 12.17 6.48
N THR A 183 6.71 13.17 6.88
CA THR A 183 8.18 13.08 6.95
C THR A 183 8.60 11.96 7.89
N ASN A 184 8.02 11.90 9.09
CA ASN A 184 8.34 10.88 10.09
C ASN A 184 8.06 9.46 9.58
N CYS A 185 6.88 9.25 8.99
CA CYS A 185 6.50 7.93 8.45
C CYS A 185 7.34 7.58 7.21
N GLY A 186 7.54 8.55 6.32
CA GLY A 186 8.14 8.37 5.01
C GLY A 186 9.61 7.97 5.07
N THR A 187 10.36 8.41 6.08
CA THR A 187 11.76 8.01 6.31
C THR A 187 11.94 6.48 6.29
N CYS A 188 10.95 5.72 6.76
CA CYS A 188 10.97 4.25 6.70
C CYS A 188 10.10 3.70 5.57
N HIS A 189 8.90 4.24 5.36
CA HIS A 189 7.92 3.64 4.46
C HIS A 189 8.16 3.95 2.98
N PHE A 190 8.82 5.06 2.65
CA PHE A 190 9.07 5.47 1.25
C PHE A 190 10.35 4.86 0.67
N PHE A 191 11.27 4.41 1.54
CA PHE A 191 12.60 3.92 1.15
C PHE A 191 12.80 2.40 1.35
N GLY A 192 11.72 1.68 1.63
CA GLY A 192 11.74 0.23 1.82
C GLY A 192 12.29 -0.50 0.57
N GLY A 193 13.08 -1.56 0.77
CA GLY A 193 13.73 -2.28 -0.34
C GLY A 193 15.08 -1.69 -0.78
N GLY A 194 15.59 -0.68 -0.05
CA GLY A 194 16.93 -0.13 -0.24
C GLY A 194 16.99 1.13 -1.11
N GLY A 195 15.87 1.83 -1.29
CA GLY A 195 15.80 3.08 -2.06
C GLY A 195 14.37 3.61 -2.17
N ASN A 196 14.24 4.87 -2.62
CA ASN A 196 12.95 5.52 -2.83
C ASN A 196 12.06 4.70 -3.77
N ASN A 197 10.81 4.50 -3.39
CA ASN A 197 9.76 3.81 -4.15
C ASN A 197 10.10 2.40 -4.64
N VAL A 198 11.15 1.74 -4.13
CA VAL A 198 11.56 0.41 -4.60
C VAL A 198 10.47 -0.63 -4.33
N LYS A 199 9.88 -0.59 -3.13
CA LYS A 199 9.08 -1.69 -2.58
C LYS A 199 7.57 -1.54 -2.78
N HIS A 200 6.94 -0.52 -2.19
CA HIS A 200 5.47 -0.38 -2.23
C HIS A 200 4.95 0.05 -3.61
N GLY A 201 5.63 0.98 -4.27
CA GLY A 201 5.20 1.54 -5.56
C GLY A 201 4.21 2.70 -5.43
N ASP A 202 3.45 2.76 -4.34
CA ASP A 202 2.49 3.83 -4.02
C ASP A 202 2.91 4.69 -2.81
N LEU A 203 4.11 4.47 -2.28
CA LEU A 203 4.68 5.23 -1.17
C LEU A 203 6.11 5.67 -1.52
N GLU A 204 6.30 6.97 -1.76
CA GLU A 204 7.52 7.56 -2.29
C GLU A 204 7.81 8.96 -1.76
N GLN A 205 9.03 9.46 -1.95
CA GLN A 205 9.47 10.77 -1.48
C GLN A 205 8.61 11.94 -1.96
N ALA A 206 7.99 11.83 -3.15
CA ALA A 206 7.08 12.86 -3.65
C ALA A 206 5.84 13.05 -2.76
N LEU A 207 5.55 12.10 -1.87
CA LEU A 207 4.47 12.21 -0.87
C LEU A 207 4.85 13.02 0.37
N PHE A 208 6.07 13.54 0.48
CA PHE A 208 6.36 14.55 1.51
C PHE A 208 5.54 15.83 1.23
N GLU A 209 5.52 16.27 -0.04
CA GLU A 209 4.78 17.45 -0.50
C GLU A 209 4.03 17.13 -1.81
N PRO A 210 3.01 16.26 -1.78
CA PRO A 210 2.37 15.80 -3.00
C PRO A 210 1.46 16.86 -3.59
N SER A 211 1.33 16.84 -4.91
CA SER A 211 0.23 17.49 -5.61
C SER A 211 -1.05 16.67 -5.50
N ARG A 212 -2.18 17.28 -5.85
CA ARG A 212 -3.49 16.63 -5.96
C ARG A 212 -3.55 15.56 -7.05
N GLU A 213 -2.68 15.64 -8.05
CA GLU A 213 -2.57 14.62 -9.09
C GLU A 213 -1.86 13.36 -8.57
N LEU A 214 -0.91 13.54 -7.64
CA LEU A 214 -0.21 12.46 -7.00
C LEU A 214 -1.12 11.73 -6.00
N ASP A 215 -1.66 12.45 -5.01
CA ASP A 215 -2.61 11.90 -4.03
C ASP A 215 -3.59 12.97 -3.52
N VAL A 216 -4.90 12.77 -3.74
CA VAL A 216 -5.93 13.77 -3.37
C VAL A 216 -6.10 13.99 -1.86
N HIS A 217 -5.71 13.04 -1.02
CA HIS A 217 -5.86 13.14 0.44
C HIS A 217 -4.68 13.86 1.05
N MET A 218 -3.47 13.53 0.59
CA MET A 218 -2.22 14.08 1.11
C MET A 218 -1.80 15.40 0.46
N ALA A 219 -2.44 15.79 -0.66
CA ALA A 219 -2.14 17.00 -1.44
C ALA A 219 -1.93 18.25 -0.57
N VAL A 220 -0.81 18.95 -0.77
CA VAL A 220 -0.47 20.17 -0.01
C VAL A 220 -1.42 21.34 -0.29
N GLU A 221 -1.97 21.40 -1.50
CA GLU A 221 -3.00 22.35 -1.92
C GLU A 221 -4.43 21.95 -1.49
N GLY A 222 -4.58 20.78 -0.86
CA GLY A 222 -5.85 20.21 -0.43
C GLY A 222 -5.97 20.10 1.09
N LEU A 223 -6.50 18.96 1.55
CA LEU A 223 -6.62 18.67 2.99
C LEU A 223 -5.26 18.44 3.66
N ASN A 224 -4.21 18.22 2.87
CA ASN A 224 -2.83 18.04 3.34
C ASN A 224 -2.73 17.00 4.48
N MET A 225 -3.46 15.88 4.32
CA MET A 225 -3.57 14.88 5.38
C MET A 225 -2.20 14.28 5.70
N GLN A 226 -1.93 14.13 7.00
CA GLN A 226 -0.79 13.34 7.48
C GLN A 226 -1.20 11.87 7.56
N CYS A 227 -0.25 10.94 7.59
CA CYS A 227 -0.54 9.49 7.61
C CYS A 227 -1.50 9.11 8.75
N VAL A 228 -1.29 9.71 9.93
CA VAL A 228 -2.08 9.49 11.16
C VAL A 228 -3.53 10.01 11.07
N ALA A 229 -3.91 10.70 10.00
CA ALA A 229 -5.30 11.08 9.75
C ALA A 229 -6.19 9.88 9.39
N CYS A 230 -5.62 8.89 8.68
CA CYS A 230 -6.27 7.62 8.35
C CYS A 230 -5.75 6.48 9.24
N HIS A 231 -4.42 6.43 9.42
CA HIS A 231 -3.75 5.46 10.30
C HIS A 231 -3.74 5.97 11.73
N THR A 232 -4.93 6.07 12.32
CA THR A 232 -5.09 6.49 13.71
C THR A 232 -4.41 5.50 14.66
N ALA A 233 -4.05 5.96 15.85
CA ALA A 233 -3.46 5.13 16.87
C ALA A 233 -4.18 5.32 18.19
N GLU A 234 -4.48 4.21 18.85
CA GLU A 234 -4.92 4.17 20.24
C GLU A 234 -3.84 3.43 21.03
N GLN A 235 -3.34 4.02 22.13
CA GLN A 235 -2.27 3.43 22.93
C GLN A 235 -1.07 2.97 22.07
N HIS A 236 -0.64 3.83 21.14
CA HIS A 236 0.41 3.57 20.14
C HIS A 236 0.19 2.33 19.25
N GLN A 237 -1.01 1.73 19.26
CA GLN A 237 -1.42 0.69 18.32
C GLN A 237 -1.97 1.35 17.05
N MET A 238 -1.11 1.46 16.05
CA MET A 238 -1.44 2.04 14.74
C MET A 238 -2.41 1.14 13.96
N LEU A 239 -3.48 1.74 13.46
CA LEU A 239 -4.43 1.13 12.51
C LEU A 239 -3.81 0.99 11.11
N GLY A 240 -4.30 0.03 10.33
CA GLY A 240 -3.92 -0.15 8.93
C GLY A 240 -2.83 -1.20 8.76
N LYS A 241 -3.09 -2.41 9.27
CA LYS A 241 -2.23 -3.56 9.00
C LYS A 241 -2.10 -3.77 7.48
N SER A 242 -0.90 -4.11 7.01
CA SER A 242 -0.64 -4.47 5.61
C SER A 242 -0.71 -5.98 5.40
N TYR A 243 -1.39 -6.43 4.34
CA TYR A 243 -1.47 -7.86 3.96
C TYR A 243 -0.12 -8.46 3.54
N SER A 244 0.92 -7.65 3.30
CA SER A 244 2.28 -8.17 3.09
C SER A 244 2.98 -8.62 4.37
N VAL A 245 2.41 -8.32 5.55
CA VAL A 245 2.97 -8.69 6.87
C VAL A 245 1.90 -9.09 7.90
N SER A 246 0.68 -9.39 7.46
CA SER A 246 -0.43 -9.85 8.30
C SER A 246 -1.43 -10.66 7.49
N SER A 247 -2.24 -11.48 8.16
CA SER A 247 -3.07 -12.49 7.50
C SER A 247 -4.57 -12.32 7.69
N MET A 248 -5.02 -11.69 8.77
CA MET A 248 -6.45 -11.59 9.08
C MET A 248 -7.05 -10.24 8.72
N ASN A 249 -8.36 -10.19 8.42
CA ASN A 249 -9.08 -8.94 8.16
C ASN A 249 -9.39 -8.15 9.45
N ARG A 250 -8.34 -7.69 10.16
CA ARG A 250 -8.44 -6.97 11.43
C ARG A 250 -7.60 -5.69 11.39
N ASP A 251 -8.06 -4.64 12.09
CA ASP A 251 -7.35 -3.37 12.26
C ASP A 251 -6.91 -2.76 10.91
N ARG A 252 -7.85 -2.71 9.96
CA ARG A 252 -7.64 -2.19 8.59
C ARG A 252 -8.14 -0.74 8.48
N VAL A 253 -7.57 -0.01 7.54
CA VAL A 253 -8.11 1.29 7.09
C VAL A 253 -9.04 1.01 5.91
N ALA A 254 -10.24 1.60 5.95
CA ALA A 254 -11.27 1.46 4.93
C ALA A 254 -11.66 2.85 4.41
N CYS A 255 -11.97 2.96 3.11
CA CYS A 255 -12.42 4.21 2.50
C CYS A 255 -13.78 4.64 3.09
N GLU A 256 -14.60 3.65 3.42
CA GLU A 256 -15.95 3.77 3.94
C GLU A 256 -16.00 4.47 5.30
N SER A 257 -14.92 4.47 6.08
CA SER A 257 -14.80 5.21 7.35
C SER A 257 -14.99 6.73 7.17
N CYS A 258 -14.74 7.25 5.98
CA CYS A 258 -15.00 8.65 5.61
C CYS A 258 -16.09 8.76 4.54
N HIS A 259 -16.09 7.90 3.52
CA HIS A 259 -16.93 8.09 2.33
C HIS A 259 -18.29 7.37 2.37
N GLY A 260 -18.53 6.51 3.37
CA GLY A 260 -19.67 5.60 3.37
C GLY A 260 -19.54 4.50 2.30
N GLY A 261 -20.51 3.57 2.27
CA GLY A 261 -20.47 2.41 1.36
C GLY A 261 -20.96 2.69 -0.07
N LEU A 262 -21.80 3.71 -0.26
CA LEU A 262 -22.43 4.04 -1.55
C LEU A 262 -22.19 5.53 -1.90
N PRO A 263 -20.93 5.93 -2.18
CA PRO A 263 -20.56 7.33 -2.28
C PRO A 263 -20.96 8.01 -3.61
N HIS A 264 -21.45 7.24 -4.60
CA HIS A 264 -21.72 7.76 -5.93
C HIS A 264 -23.18 8.18 -6.07
N VAL A 265 -23.43 9.17 -6.95
CA VAL A 265 -24.80 9.50 -7.39
C VAL A 265 -25.34 8.43 -8.34
N ASP A 266 -24.46 7.73 -9.06
CA ASP A 266 -24.81 6.66 -10.00
C ASP A 266 -24.91 5.31 -9.27
N ASP A 267 -26.10 4.72 -9.26
CA ASP A 267 -26.37 3.43 -8.62
C ASP A 267 -25.61 2.27 -9.26
N VAL A 268 -25.28 2.34 -10.55
CA VAL A 268 -24.45 1.32 -11.21
C VAL A 268 -23.06 1.31 -10.58
N LEU A 269 -22.45 2.48 -10.35
CA LEU A 269 -21.15 2.55 -9.67
C LEU A 269 -21.24 2.08 -8.21
N ASN A 270 -22.32 2.41 -7.51
CA ASN A 270 -22.58 1.91 -6.17
C ASN A 270 -22.68 0.38 -6.13
N ASN A 271 -23.33 -0.25 -7.11
CA ASN A 271 -23.40 -1.71 -7.21
C ASN A 271 -22.03 -2.36 -7.44
N HIS A 272 -21.09 -1.69 -8.13
CA HIS A 272 -19.74 -2.21 -8.29
C HIS A 272 -19.00 -2.34 -6.96
N THR A 273 -19.31 -1.53 -5.95
CA THR A 273 -18.64 -1.57 -4.63
C THR A 273 -18.82 -2.90 -3.89
N LEU A 274 -19.78 -3.72 -4.32
CA LEU A 274 -20.01 -5.08 -3.80
C LEU A 274 -18.85 -6.03 -4.13
N LYS A 275 -18.24 -5.89 -5.31
CA LYS A 275 -17.20 -6.80 -5.81
C LYS A 275 -15.93 -6.09 -6.27
N VAL A 276 -15.89 -4.76 -6.30
CA VAL A 276 -14.74 -3.96 -6.70
C VAL A 276 -14.38 -3.03 -5.57
N ALA A 277 -13.15 -3.12 -5.07
CA ALA A 277 -12.66 -2.22 -4.03
C ALA A 277 -12.50 -0.79 -4.57
N CYS A 278 -12.72 0.23 -3.74
CA CYS A 278 -12.60 1.64 -4.12
C CYS A 278 -11.24 1.93 -4.76
N GLN A 279 -10.18 1.35 -4.21
CA GLN A 279 -8.80 1.45 -4.70
C GLN A 279 -8.67 1.03 -6.17
N SER A 280 -9.39 0.00 -6.62
CA SER A 280 -9.30 -0.53 -8.00
C SER A 280 -9.73 0.50 -9.05
N CYS A 281 -10.69 1.36 -8.70
CA CYS A 281 -11.17 2.43 -9.58
C CYS A 281 -10.42 3.74 -9.36
N HIS A 282 -10.04 4.03 -8.12
CA HIS A 282 -9.51 5.34 -7.73
C HIS A 282 -7.98 5.43 -7.72
N ILE A 283 -7.26 4.31 -7.91
CA ILE A 283 -5.81 4.28 -8.09
C ILE A 283 -5.49 3.67 -9.47
N PRO A 284 -5.72 4.43 -10.57
CA PRO A 284 -5.58 3.91 -11.93
C PRO A 284 -4.13 3.56 -12.29
N THR A 285 -3.17 4.25 -11.68
CA THR A 285 -1.73 4.02 -11.81
C THR A 285 -1.02 4.29 -10.47
N TYR A 286 0.10 3.60 -10.24
CA TYR A 286 1.04 3.84 -9.15
C TYR A 286 2.44 4.15 -9.71
N ALA A 287 3.40 4.44 -8.83
CA ALA A 287 4.74 4.89 -9.20
C ALA A 287 4.69 6.11 -10.14
N LYS A 288 3.88 7.10 -9.76
CA LYS A 288 3.55 8.25 -10.60
C LYS A 288 4.76 9.15 -10.82
N GLU A 289 5.53 9.43 -9.77
CA GLU A 289 6.68 10.35 -9.84
C GLU A 289 8.03 9.63 -9.96
N ASN A 290 8.28 8.60 -9.15
CA ASN A 290 9.53 7.83 -9.22
C ASN A 290 9.27 6.38 -9.62
N PRO A 291 10.18 5.75 -10.39
CA PRO A 291 10.05 4.35 -10.77
C PRO A 291 10.06 3.41 -9.57
N THR A 292 9.38 2.28 -9.71
CA THR A 292 9.39 1.19 -8.73
C THR A 292 10.00 -0.07 -9.32
N LYS A 293 10.59 -0.92 -8.48
CA LYS A 293 11.14 -2.20 -8.93
C LYS A 293 10.02 -3.19 -9.12
N LEU A 294 9.92 -3.77 -10.32
CA LEU A 294 8.95 -4.79 -10.69
C LEU A 294 9.57 -6.18 -10.65
N GLU A 295 10.86 -6.29 -10.98
CA GLU A 295 11.58 -7.56 -10.95
C GLU A 295 12.94 -7.44 -10.27
N TRP A 296 13.34 -8.52 -9.58
CA TRP A 296 14.68 -8.68 -9.00
C TRP A 296 15.20 -10.10 -9.22
N ASP A 297 16.18 -10.25 -10.12
CA ASP A 297 16.84 -11.54 -10.38
C ASP A 297 18.17 -11.62 -9.60
N TRP A 298 18.17 -12.31 -8.44
CA TRP A 298 19.39 -12.55 -7.67
C TRP A 298 20.33 -13.57 -8.33
N SER A 299 19.86 -14.39 -9.28
CA SER A 299 20.69 -15.42 -9.90
C SER A 299 21.78 -14.83 -10.79
N THR A 300 21.66 -13.56 -11.18
CA THR A 300 22.67 -12.85 -11.97
C THR A 300 23.69 -12.10 -11.12
N ALA A 301 23.54 -12.10 -9.79
CA ALA A 301 24.45 -11.43 -8.88
C ALA A 301 25.85 -12.09 -8.89
N GLY A 302 26.86 -11.33 -8.48
CA GLY A 302 28.24 -11.80 -8.37
C GLY A 302 29.08 -11.63 -9.63
N ARG A 303 28.55 -11.10 -10.75
CA ARG A 303 29.41 -10.77 -11.90
C ARG A 303 30.28 -9.58 -11.56
N LEU A 304 31.58 -9.71 -11.78
CA LEU A 304 32.59 -8.67 -11.54
C LEU A 304 33.18 -8.22 -12.89
N ARG A 305 33.72 -7.01 -12.94
CA ARG A 305 34.47 -6.48 -14.09
C ARG A 305 35.88 -6.18 -13.59
N GLU A 306 36.87 -6.83 -14.19
CA GLU A 306 38.28 -6.68 -13.77
C GLU A 306 38.51 -7.00 -12.28
N GLY A 307 37.75 -7.95 -11.73
CA GLY A 307 37.82 -8.33 -10.31
C GLY A 307 37.04 -7.43 -9.35
N GLU A 308 36.50 -6.31 -9.83
CA GLU A 308 35.77 -5.34 -9.00
C GLU A 308 34.25 -5.39 -9.24
N PRO A 309 33.43 -5.07 -8.22
CA PRO A 309 31.98 -4.97 -8.39
C PRO A 309 31.61 -3.76 -9.24
N PHE A 310 30.60 -3.93 -10.09
CA PHE A 310 30.10 -2.87 -10.96
C PHE A 310 28.58 -2.76 -10.88
N LYS A 311 28.06 -1.68 -11.48
CA LYS A 311 26.64 -1.43 -11.64
C LYS A 311 26.35 -1.05 -13.09
N ILE A 312 25.11 -1.24 -13.51
CA ILE A 312 24.61 -0.74 -14.79
C ILE A 312 23.48 0.22 -14.46
N HIS A 313 23.63 1.46 -14.92
CA HIS A 313 22.66 2.54 -14.72
C HIS A 313 21.82 2.73 -15.98
N ASP A 314 20.52 2.99 -15.80
CA ASP A 314 19.62 3.44 -16.85
C ASP A 314 19.35 4.93 -16.65
N ASP A 315 20.00 5.76 -17.47
CA ASP A 315 19.89 7.22 -17.40
C ASP A 315 18.47 7.72 -17.66
N SER A 316 17.64 6.97 -18.41
CA SER A 316 16.28 7.40 -18.75
C SER A 316 15.33 7.35 -17.56
N LEU A 317 15.60 6.44 -16.62
CA LEU A 317 14.82 6.25 -15.40
C LEU A 317 15.56 6.70 -14.14
N GLY A 318 16.87 6.96 -14.22
CA GLY A 318 17.71 7.34 -13.08
C GLY A 318 17.89 6.22 -12.06
N VAL A 319 17.95 4.96 -12.52
CA VAL A 319 18.00 3.77 -11.65
C VAL A 319 19.07 2.77 -12.09
N GLU A 320 19.57 2.00 -11.13
CA GLU A 320 20.40 0.83 -11.44
C GLU A 320 19.53 -0.29 -12.00
N THR A 321 19.92 -0.89 -13.12
CA THR A 321 19.32 -2.11 -13.70
C THR A 321 20.15 -3.36 -13.39
N TYR A 322 21.38 -3.20 -12.92
CA TYR A 322 22.19 -4.27 -12.39
C TYR A 322 23.14 -3.78 -11.29
N MET A 323 23.39 -4.62 -10.30
CA MET A 323 24.48 -4.42 -9.33
C MET A 323 25.13 -5.77 -9.02
N SER A 324 26.47 -5.86 -9.00
CA SER A 324 27.17 -7.11 -8.61
C SER A 324 26.68 -7.67 -7.27
N THR A 325 26.31 -6.81 -6.33
CA THR A 325 25.85 -7.21 -4.99
C THR A 325 24.43 -7.76 -4.95
N LYS A 326 23.63 -7.56 -6.00
CA LYS A 326 22.18 -7.79 -5.94
C LYS A 326 21.60 -8.48 -7.17
N GLY A 327 22.30 -8.50 -8.30
CA GLY A 327 21.80 -9.04 -9.56
C GLY A 327 21.09 -8.00 -10.40
N SER A 328 20.13 -8.45 -11.21
CA SER A 328 19.46 -7.64 -12.23
C SER A 328 18.10 -7.14 -11.75
N PHE A 329 17.66 -6.00 -12.27
CA PHE A 329 16.39 -5.38 -11.92
C PHE A 329 15.60 -4.95 -13.16
N VAL A 330 14.28 -5.04 -13.07
CA VAL A 330 13.36 -4.38 -14.00
C VAL A 330 12.57 -3.33 -13.22
N TRP A 331 12.45 -2.15 -13.80
CA TRP A 331 11.78 -1.00 -13.20
C TRP A 331 10.61 -0.54 -14.06
N GLY A 332 9.68 0.16 -13.43
CA GLY A 332 8.54 0.75 -14.11
C GLY A 332 8.07 2.04 -13.44
N LYS A 333 7.58 2.98 -14.24
CA LYS A 333 6.98 4.25 -13.81
C LYS A 333 5.58 4.38 -14.44
N ASN A 334 4.64 5.04 -13.75
CA ASN A 334 3.24 5.18 -14.17
C ASN A 334 2.57 3.84 -14.49
N ILE A 335 2.74 2.87 -13.58
CA ILE A 335 2.32 1.49 -13.81
C ILE A 335 0.85 1.32 -13.47
N ARG A 336 0.11 0.69 -14.39
CA ARG A 336 -1.25 0.22 -14.14
C ARG A 336 -1.19 -0.99 -13.20
N PRO A 337 -1.94 -1.01 -12.08
CA PRO A 337 -1.99 -2.17 -11.20
C PRO A 337 -2.44 -3.44 -11.93
N GLU A 338 -1.93 -4.57 -11.46
CA GLU A 338 -2.57 -5.86 -11.66
C GLU A 338 -3.74 -5.98 -10.64
N TYR A 339 -4.65 -6.93 -10.84
CA TYR A 339 -5.83 -7.07 -9.99
C TYR A 339 -5.96 -8.50 -9.48
N ALA A 340 -6.36 -8.63 -8.22
CA ALA A 340 -6.58 -9.92 -7.55
C ALA A 340 -7.90 -9.89 -6.79
N TRP A 341 -8.54 -11.05 -6.64
CA TRP A 341 -9.58 -11.22 -5.64
C TRP A 341 -8.96 -11.18 -4.24
N HIS A 342 -9.67 -10.55 -3.31
CA HIS A 342 -9.25 -10.50 -1.92
C HIS A 342 -10.45 -10.43 -0.97
N ASN A 343 -10.56 -11.41 -0.07
CA ASN A 343 -11.59 -11.52 0.97
C ASN A 343 -11.10 -11.01 2.35
N GLY A 344 -9.93 -10.38 2.39
CA GLY A 344 -9.33 -9.89 3.62
C GLY A 344 -8.48 -10.93 4.37
N ARG A 345 -8.24 -12.12 3.79
CA ARG A 345 -7.29 -13.09 4.31
C ARG A 345 -6.07 -13.24 3.40
N ALA A 346 -4.90 -13.46 3.99
CA ALA A 346 -3.67 -13.71 3.26
C ALA A 346 -2.84 -14.82 3.90
N SER A 347 -2.26 -15.69 3.08
CA SER A 347 -1.23 -16.64 3.52
C SER A 347 0.16 -16.04 3.37
N HIS A 348 1.14 -16.60 4.09
CA HIS A 348 2.55 -16.24 3.96
C HIS A 348 3.39 -17.50 3.93
N TYR A 349 4.35 -17.55 3.01
CA TYR A 349 5.44 -18.50 3.09
C TYR A 349 6.28 -18.21 4.33
N LEU A 350 6.48 -19.23 5.18
CA LEU A 350 7.35 -19.13 6.35
C LEU A 350 8.65 -19.91 6.10
N LEU A 351 9.76 -19.41 6.64
CA LEU A 351 11.05 -20.09 6.49
C LEU A 351 10.98 -21.52 7.06
N GLY A 352 11.44 -22.47 6.24
CA GLY A 352 11.34 -23.91 6.53
C GLY A 352 10.19 -24.61 5.79
N ASP A 353 9.20 -23.88 5.28
CA ASP A 353 8.14 -24.45 4.44
C ASP A 353 8.74 -24.95 3.12
N THR A 354 8.36 -26.14 2.68
CA THR A 354 8.83 -26.70 1.41
C THR A 354 7.97 -26.24 0.23
N PHE A 355 8.57 -26.10 -0.95
CA PHE A 355 7.86 -25.78 -2.19
C PHE A 355 8.49 -26.48 -3.40
N ASP A 356 7.78 -26.57 -4.53
CA ASP A 356 8.35 -27.07 -5.78
C ASP A 356 9.10 -25.93 -6.51
N PRO A 357 10.43 -26.01 -6.70
CA PRO A 357 11.21 -24.96 -7.36
C PRO A 357 10.95 -24.83 -8.87
N VAL A 358 10.23 -25.78 -9.49
CA VAL A 358 9.75 -25.67 -10.88
C VAL A 358 8.64 -24.64 -10.99
N ASP A 359 7.79 -24.57 -9.97
CA ASP A 359 6.68 -23.62 -9.91
C ASP A 359 7.12 -22.25 -9.38
N THR A 360 6.37 -21.21 -9.77
CA THR A 360 6.57 -19.88 -9.17
C THR A 360 5.90 -19.83 -7.81
N LEU A 361 6.70 -19.73 -6.75
CA LEU A 361 6.18 -19.60 -5.38
C LEU A 361 5.56 -18.22 -5.15
N LEU A 362 4.27 -18.17 -4.81
CA LEU A 362 3.60 -16.97 -4.32
C LEU A 362 3.83 -16.83 -2.82
N ILE A 363 4.66 -15.86 -2.43
CA ILE A 363 5.09 -15.68 -1.03
C ILE A 363 3.94 -15.24 -0.14
N ASN A 364 3.03 -14.42 -0.65
CA ASN A 364 1.89 -13.93 0.11
C ASN A 364 0.61 -13.93 -0.70
N GLU A 365 -0.03 -15.10 -0.75
CA GLU A 365 -1.30 -15.28 -1.43
C GLU A 365 -2.39 -14.42 -0.79
N LEU A 366 -3.14 -13.70 -1.63
CA LEU A 366 -4.37 -13.02 -1.24
C LEU A 366 -5.53 -13.96 -1.58
N HIS A 367 -6.33 -14.32 -0.58
CA HIS A 367 -7.41 -15.28 -0.75
C HIS A 367 -8.66 -14.63 -1.31
N GLY A 368 -9.40 -15.36 -2.13
CA GLY A 368 -10.70 -14.94 -2.63
C GLY A 368 -10.98 -15.41 -4.04
N SER A 369 -12.24 -15.35 -4.43
CA SER A 369 -12.72 -15.65 -5.77
C SER A 369 -14.01 -14.88 -6.03
N TYR A 370 -14.54 -14.97 -7.24
CA TYR A 370 -15.85 -14.41 -7.56
C TYR A 370 -16.97 -14.96 -6.64
N ASP A 371 -16.95 -16.26 -6.37
CA ASP A 371 -17.97 -16.95 -5.57
C ASP A 371 -17.87 -16.65 -4.06
N ASP A 372 -16.73 -16.14 -3.60
CA ASP A 372 -16.55 -15.73 -2.22
C ASP A 372 -17.33 -14.41 -1.96
N PRO A 373 -18.36 -14.41 -1.10
CA PRO A 373 -19.21 -13.24 -0.87
C PRO A 373 -18.46 -12.05 -0.28
N ASP A 374 -17.37 -12.29 0.45
CA ASP A 374 -16.57 -11.26 1.10
C ASP A 374 -15.43 -10.73 0.19
N ALA A 375 -15.16 -11.42 -0.92
CA ALA A 375 -14.09 -11.05 -1.83
C ALA A 375 -14.43 -9.84 -2.70
N LYS A 376 -13.48 -8.90 -2.78
CA LYS A 376 -13.49 -7.80 -3.75
C LYS A 376 -12.24 -7.84 -4.61
N ILE A 377 -12.34 -7.31 -5.82
CA ILE A 377 -11.21 -7.06 -6.72
C ILE A 377 -10.41 -5.88 -6.16
N VAL A 378 -9.14 -6.12 -5.82
CA VAL A 378 -8.20 -5.12 -5.30
C VAL A 378 -7.04 -4.88 -6.28
N PRO A 379 -6.48 -3.66 -6.34
CA PRO A 379 -5.30 -3.39 -7.14
C PRO A 379 -4.04 -3.82 -6.39
N VAL A 380 -3.14 -4.50 -7.09
CA VAL A 380 -1.88 -5.00 -6.54
C VAL A 380 -0.72 -4.62 -7.46
N LYS A 381 0.40 -4.24 -6.85
CA LYS A 381 1.72 -4.38 -7.46
C LYS A 381 2.16 -5.82 -7.25
N ILE A 382 2.53 -6.53 -8.32
CA ILE A 382 3.16 -7.84 -8.22
C ILE A 382 4.66 -7.67 -8.45
N HIS A 383 5.46 -7.93 -7.41
CA HIS A 383 6.90 -8.01 -7.54
C HIS A 383 7.30 -9.45 -7.85
N ARG A 384 8.11 -9.64 -8.91
CA ARG A 384 8.60 -10.94 -9.36
C ARG A 384 10.09 -11.05 -9.05
N ALA A 385 10.58 -12.23 -8.70
CA ALA A 385 12.00 -12.40 -8.43
C ALA A 385 12.50 -13.79 -8.77
N LYS A 386 13.82 -13.94 -8.82
CA LYS A 386 14.49 -15.22 -8.58
C LYS A 386 15.32 -15.10 -7.33
N GLN A 387 15.13 -16.00 -6.38
CA GLN A 387 15.80 -15.96 -5.08
C GLN A 387 16.39 -17.32 -4.73
N ILE A 388 17.42 -17.28 -3.89
CA ILE A 388 18.18 -18.46 -3.48
C ILE A 388 17.31 -19.41 -2.64
N TYR A 389 17.42 -20.71 -2.92
CA TYR A 389 16.74 -21.79 -2.20
C TYR A 389 17.71 -22.97 -2.01
N ASP A 390 17.43 -23.83 -1.03
CA ASP A 390 18.21 -25.04 -0.76
C ASP A 390 17.79 -26.14 -1.74
N ALA A 391 18.72 -26.60 -2.58
CA ALA A 391 18.42 -27.52 -3.69
C ALA A 391 18.06 -28.94 -3.26
N LYS A 392 18.35 -29.32 -2.01
CA LYS A 392 18.00 -30.63 -1.46
C LYS A 392 16.78 -30.58 -0.56
N ASN A 393 16.66 -29.51 0.23
CA ASN A 393 15.57 -29.38 1.19
C ASN A 393 14.33 -28.65 0.64
N ASN A 394 14.43 -28.02 -0.54
CA ASN A 394 13.33 -27.38 -1.24
C ASN A 394 12.61 -26.28 -0.43
N TYR A 395 13.37 -25.48 0.32
CA TYR A 395 12.87 -24.26 0.96
C TYR A 395 13.76 -23.07 0.62
N LEU A 396 13.20 -21.86 0.73
CA LEU A 396 13.93 -20.62 0.50
C LEU A 396 15.05 -20.45 1.52
N ILE A 397 16.20 -19.98 1.06
CA ILE A 397 17.33 -19.63 1.92
C ILE A 397 17.23 -18.15 2.25
N GLN A 398 17.45 -17.81 3.53
CA GLN A 398 17.72 -16.43 3.93
C GLN A 398 19.23 -16.24 4.11
N PRO A 399 19.92 -15.67 3.11
CA PRO A 399 21.37 -15.49 3.16
C PRO A 399 21.75 -14.31 4.06
N LYS A 400 22.96 -14.38 4.64
CA LYS A 400 23.64 -13.19 5.16
C LYS A 400 24.16 -12.36 3.98
N THR A 401 23.51 -11.23 3.72
CA THR A 401 23.86 -10.33 2.61
C THR A 401 24.76 -9.18 3.06
N VAL A 402 24.50 -8.64 4.25
CA VAL A 402 25.23 -7.50 4.80
C VAL A 402 26.56 -7.96 5.40
N SER A 403 27.65 -7.32 5.00
CA SER A 403 28.97 -7.50 5.63
C SER A 403 29.30 -6.32 6.54
N ASN A 404 29.53 -6.60 7.82
CA ASN A 404 29.95 -5.62 8.82
C ASN A 404 31.48 -5.55 8.95
N ALA A 405 32.18 -6.63 8.59
CA ALA A 405 33.63 -6.72 8.57
C ALA A 405 34.09 -7.63 7.41
N PRO A 406 35.33 -7.49 6.91
CA PRO A 406 35.90 -8.45 5.99
C PRO A 406 35.89 -9.88 6.57
N GLY A 407 35.48 -10.87 5.78
CA GLY A 407 35.47 -12.28 6.19
C GLY A 407 34.26 -12.71 7.02
N ASP A 408 33.29 -11.83 7.26
CA ASP A 408 32.11 -12.12 8.06
C ASP A 408 31.00 -12.89 7.31
N SER A 409 31.27 -13.36 6.09
CA SER A 409 30.38 -14.16 5.23
C SER A 409 29.20 -13.39 4.64
N GLY A 410 29.23 -12.05 4.63
CA GLY A 410 28.22 -11.26 3.94
C GLY A 410 28.41 -11.26 2.42
N TYR A 411 27.35 -11.63 1.68
CA TYR A 411 27.40 -11.75 0.22
C TYR A 411 27.85 -10.47 -0.50
N TRP A 412 27.48 -9.28 -0.01
CA TRP A 412 27.74 -8.02 -0.73
C TRP A 412 29.21 -7.59 -0.79
N ARG A 413 30.09 -8.18 0.02
CA ARG A 413 31.53 -7.99 -0.11
C ARG A 413 32.26 -9.21 -0.67
N GLU A 414 31.78 -10.40 -0.32
CA GLU A 414 32.52 -11.64 -0.61
C GLU A 414 32.04 -12.34 -1.88
N PHE A 415 30.83 -12.05 -2.36
CA PHE A 415 30.22 -12.65 -3.55
C PHE A 415 30.17 -14.19 -3.53
N ASP A 416 30.17 -14.79 -2.35
CA ASP A 416 30.08 -16.24 -2.12
C ASP A 416 28.70 -16.62 -1.56
N TRP A 417 27.87 -17.24 -2.40
CA TRP A 417 26.52 -17.67 -2.04
C TRP A 417 26.51 -18.79 -1.01
N SER A 418 27.43 -19.75 -1.09
CA SER A 418 27.46 -20.90 -0.18
C SER A 418 27.79 -20.45 1.24
N ARG A 419 28.76 -19.55 1.40
CA ARG A 419 29.11 -18.96 2.71
C ARG A 419 27.99 -18.08 3.26
N ALA A 420 27.39 -17.23 2.41
CA ALA A 420 26.27 -16.38 2.81
C ALA A 420 25.03 -17.19 3.23
N ALA A 421 24.71 -18.25 2.48
CA ALA A 421 23.63 -19.19 2.80
C ALA A 421 23.89 -19.90 4.12
N ALA A 422 25.07 -20.51 4.30
CA ALA A 422 25.44 -21.20 5.52
C ALA A 422 25.34 -20.29 6.75
N ALA A 423 25.89 -19.06 6.66
CA ALA A 423 25.86 -18.10 7.76
C ALA A 423 24.43 -17.64 8.11
N GLY A 424 23.61 -17.34 7.10
CA GLY A 424 22.23 -16.89 7.30
C GLY A 424 21.31 -17.98 7.85
N MET A 425 21.42 -19.21 7.33
CA MET A 425 20.61 -20.35 7.78
C MET A 425 21.01 -20.82 9.18
N ASN A 426 22.31 -20.84 9.50
CA ASN A 426 22.80 -21.11 10.85
C ASN A 426 22.25 -20.10 11.87
N ARG A 427 22.14 -18.82 11.49
CA ARG A 427 21.55 -17.77 12.35
C ARG A 427 20.07 -18.04 12.66
N LEU A 428 19.35 -18.67 11.75
CA LEU A 428 17.95 -19.03 11.90
C LEU A 428 17.76 -20.40 12.59
N GLY A 429 18.83 -21.16 12.83
CA GLY A 429 18.75 -22.52 13.33
C GLY A 429 18.16 -23.50 12.30
N LEU A 430 18.20 -23.15 11.01
CA LEU A 430 17.72 -24.00 9.92
C LEU A 430 18.91 -24.67 9.22
N PRO A 431 18.79 -25.93 8.80
CA PRO A 431 19.86 -26.60 8.09
C PRO A 431 20.12 -25.97 6.71
N PHE A 432 21.34 -26.10 6.22
CA PHE A 432 21.70 -25.82 4.84
C PHE A 432 22.42 -27.05 4.30
N SER A 433 21.95 -27.60 3.18
CA SER A 433 22.46 -28.83 2.59
C SER A 433 23.86 -28.70 1.98
N GLY A 434 24.33 -27.47 1.79
CA GLY A 434 25.53 -27.15 1.02
C GLY A 434 25.26 -26.89 -0.46
N GLU A 435 24.04 -27.15 -0.93
CA GLU A 435 23.63 -26.96 -2.33
C GLU A 435 22.49 -25.96 -2.44
N TYR A 436 22.61 -25.03 -3.39
CA TYR A 436 21.61 -24.00 -3.62
C TYR A 436 21.25 -23.89 -5.10
N GLY A 437 20.04 -23.40 -5.36
CA GLY A 437 19.60 -22.96 -6.68
C GLY A 437 18.88 -21.60 -6.57
N PHE A 438 18.29 -21.16 -7.68
CA PHE A 438 17.42 -19.98 -7.71
C PHE A 438 16.04 -20.36 -8.24
N ALA A 439 15.00 -20.02 -7.48
CA ALA A 439 13.62 -20.31 -7.84
C ALA A 439 12.83 -19.01 -8.06
N ALA A 440 11.85 -19.07 -8.95
CA ALA A 440 10.98 -17.94 -9.25
C ALA A 440 9.99 -17.70 -8.11
N THR A 441 9.81 -16.44 -7.70
CA THR A 441 8.84 -16.07 -6.69
C THR A 441 8.04 -14.83 -7.08
N LYS A 442 6.82 -14.73 -6.53
CA LYS A 442 5.94 -13.57 -6.66
C LYS A 442 5.53 -13.08 -5.28
N MET A 443 5.29 -11.78 -5.18
CA MET A 443 4.77 -11.16 -3.96
C MET A 443 3.74 -10.09 -4.33
N HIS A 444 2.56 -10.16 -3.73
CA HIS A 444 1.48 -9.20 -3.90
C HIS A 444 1.64 -8.03 -2.92
N TRP A 445 1.60 -6.81 -3.44
CA TRP A 445 1.62 -5.57 -2.68
C TRP A 445 0.36 -4.78 -2.99
N PRO A 446 -0.69 -4.87 -2.15
CA PRO A 446 -1.89 -4.07 -2.34
C PRO A 446 -1.57 -2.58 -2.39
N VAL A 447 -2.13 -1.91 -3.40
CA VAL A 447 -1.93 -0.48 -3.65
C VAL A 447 -3.07 0.29 -2.97
N ASN A 448 -2.74 1.21 -2.08
CA ASN A 448 -3.73 1.89 -1.21
C ASN A 448 -3.59 3.42 -1.20
N HIS A 449 -2.47 3.97 -1.68
CA HIS A 449 -2.20 5.40 -1.75
C HIS A 449 -2.12 5.85 -3.21
N MET A 450 -1.83 7.13 -3.42
CA MET A 450 -1.88 7.78 -4.73
C MET A 450 -3.28 7.81 -5.33
N VAL A 451 -4.30 8.00 -4.49
CA VAL A 451 -5.67 8.13 -4.95
C VAL A 451 -5.76 9.32 -5.91
N ALA A 452 -6.21 9.07 -7.14
CA ALA A 452 -6.29 10.06 -8.19
C ALA A 452 -7.52 10.96 -8.04
N PRO A 453 -7.53 12.15 -8.65
CA PRO A 453 -8.73 12.95 -8.81
C PRO A 453 -9.88 12.12 -9.40
N ALA A 454 -11.11 12.37 -8.94
CA ALA A 454 -12.30 11.65 -9.42
C ALA A 454 -12.48 11.70 -10.95
N SER A 455 -12.06 12.78 -11.61
CA SER A 455 -12.07 12.91 -13.07
C SER A 455 -11.10 11.95 -13.80
N LYS A 456 -10.17 11.33 -13.07
CA LYS A 456 -9.17 10.38 -13.57
C LYS A 456 -9.40 8.97 -13.04
N SER A 457 -10.52 8.69 -12.39
CA SER A 457 -10.86 7.32 -12.01
C SER A 457 -11.00 6.43 -13.24
N VAL A 458 -10.79 5.13 -13.05
CA VAL A 458 -10.99 4.12 -14.08
C VAL A 458 -12.41 4.21 -14.67
N ARG A 459 -12.50 4.21 -16.00
CA ARG A 459 -13.78 4.25 -16.72
C ARG A 459 -14.27 2.84 -17.06
N CYS A 460 -15.58 2.70 -17.28
CA CYS A 460 -16.23 1.43 -17.61
C CYS A 460 -15.52 0.67 -18.75
N ILE A 461 -15.17 1.36 -19.84
CA ILE A 461 -14.55 0.76 -21.03
C ILE A 461 -13.15 0.22 -20.77
N GLU A 462 -12.47 0.64 -19.71
CA GLU A 462 -11.16 0.11 -19.38
C GLU A 462 -11.25 -1.30 -18.81
N CYS A 463 -12.37 -1.67 -18.17
CA CYS A 463 -12.63 -3.01 -17.65
C CYS A 463 -13.50 -3.83 -18.62
N HIS A 464 -14.58 -3.24 -19.13
CA HIS A 464 -15.58 -3.86 -20.01
C HIS A 464 -15.17 -3.81 -21.48
N THR A 465 -13.96 -4.24 -21.78
CA THR A 465 -13.42 -4.32 -23.15
C THR A 465 -12.80 -5.70 -23.37
N ARG A 466 -12.82 -6.18 -24.62
CA ARG A 466 -12.23 -7.47 -24.98
C ARG A 466 -10.71 -7.42 -24.99
N GLU A 467 -10.17 -6.31 -25.48
CA GLU A 467 -8.74 -6.11 -25.63
C GLU A 467 -8.25 -5.14 -24.56
N ASN A 468 -7.12 -5.44 -23.94
CA ASN A 468 -6.47 -4.62 -22.93
C ASN A 468 -7.31 -4.32 -21.67
N SER A 469 -8.28 -5.19 -21.34
CA SER A 469 -9.11 -5.06 -20.13
C SER A 469 -8.28 -4.95 -18.86
N ARG A 470 -8.62 -3.96 -18.02
CA ARG A 470 -8.70 -4.02 -16.54
C ARG A 470 -8.30 -5.35 -15.93
N LEU A 471 -9.23 -6.25 -16.14
CA LEU A 471 -9.46 -7.43 -15.35
C LEU A 471 -9.23 -8.68 -16.20
N ALA A 472 -8.40 -8.58 -17.24
CA ALA A 472 -8.13 -9.70 -18.16
C ALA A 472 -7.62 -10.96 -17.45
N GLY A 473 -6.91 -10.79 -16.33
CA GLY A 473 -6.39 -11.90 -15.52
C GLY A 473 -7.41 -12.59 -14.60
N LEU A 474 -8.63 -12.05 -14.46
CA LEU A 474 -9.67 -12.63 -13.60
C LEU A 474 -10.73 -13.32 -14.45
N THR A 475 -10.64 -14.64 -14.59
CA THR A 475 -11.43 -15.43 -15.56
C THR A 475 -12.51 -16.29 -14.93
N ASP A 476 -12.71 -16.20 -13.61
CA ASP A 476 -13.64 -17.01 -12.81
C ASP A 476 -15.08 -16.48 -12.83
N PHE A 477 -15.38 -15.47 -13.64
CA PHE A 477 -16.73 -14.93 -13.81
C PHE A 477 -16.96 -14.35 -15.20
N TYR A 478 -18.23 -14.29 -15.60
CA TYR A 478 -18.64 -13.64 -16.84
C TYR A 478 -18.74 -12.12 -16.66
N MET A 479 -18.06 -11.38 -17.52
CA MET A 479 -18.05 -9.92 -17.56
C MET A 479 -18.60 -9.40 -18.88
N PRO A 480 -19.71 -8.65 -18.87
CA PRO A 480 -20.24 -8.00 -20.05
C PRO A 480 -19.18 -7.14 -20.76
N GLY A 481 -19.14 -7.19 -22.09
CA GLY A 481 -18.18 -6.43 -22.90
C GLY A 481 -16.77 -7.03 -23.00
N ARG A 482 -16.26 -7.65 -21.93
CA ARG A 482 -14.97 -8.38 -21.93
C ARG A 482 -15.13 -9.79 -22.49
N ASP A 483 -16.07 -10.55 -21.94
CA ASP A 483 -16.23 -11.97 -22.25
C ASP A 483 -17.23 -12.22 -23.36
N ARG A 484 -17.15 -13.41 -23.95
CA ARG A 484 -18.16 -13.93 -24.88
C ARG A 484 -18.82 -15.16 -24.31
N SER A 485 -20.12 -15.28 -24.54
CA SER A 485 -20.85 -16.51 -24.34
C SER A 485 -21.38 -16.95 -25.69
N VAL A 486 -20.80 -18.00 -26.25
CA VAL A 486 -21.21 -18.55 -27.56
C VAL A 486 -22.70 -18.89 -27.56
N TRP A 487 -23.23 -19.34 -26.42
CA TRP A 487 -24.65 -19.61 -26.26
C TRP A 487 -25.49 -18.33 -26.32
N LEU A 488 -25.15 -17.29 -25.55
CA LEU A 488 -25.86 -16.00 -25.61
C LEU A 488 -25.74 -15.36 -27.00
N ASP A 489 -24.57 -15.44 -27.62
CA ASP A 489 -24.31 -14.94 -28.97
C ASP A 489 -25.21 -15.67 -29.98
N ARG A 490 -25.32 -17.01 -29.91
CA ARG A 490 -26.21 -17.81 -30.77
C ARG A 490 -27.68 -17.48 -30.55
N VAL A 491 -28.11 -17.30 -29.30
CA VAL A 491 -29.47 -16.89 -28.96
C VAL A 491 -29.75 -15.50 -29.54
N GLY A 492 -28.83 -14.54 -29.35
CA GLY A 492 -28.95 -13.19 -29.89
C GLY A 492 -29.03 -13.18 -31.42
N VAL A 493 -28.15 -13.92 -32.11
CA VAL A 493 -28.21 -14.09 -33.57
C VAL A 493 -29.53 -14.76 -33.98
N GLY A 494 -29.98 -15.78 -33.25
CA GLY A 494 -31.27 -16.44 -33.49
C GLY A 494 -32.44 -15.47 -33.41
N VAL A 495 -32.49 -14.60 -32.38
CA VAL A 495 -33.51 -13.57 -32.23
C VAL A 495 -33.47 -12.58 -33.40
N LEU A 496 -32.28 -12.15 -33.85
CA LEU A 496 -32.14 -11.28 -35.01
C LEU A 496 -32.66 -11.93 -36.29
N VAL A 497 -32.33 -13.21 -36.52
CA VAL A 497 -32.80 -13.98 -37.68
C VAL A 497 -34.33 -14.17 -37.64
N LEU A 498 -34.89 -14.52 -36.48
CA LEU A 498 -36.34 -14.66 -36.30
C LEU A 498 -37.07 -13.33 -36.51
N THR A 499 -36.51 -12.24 -35.99
CA THR A 499 -37.07 -10.88 -36.18
C THR A 499 -37.07 -10.50 -37.66
N LEU A 500 -35.95 -10.73 -38.36
CA LEU A 500 -35.85 -10.50 -39.80
C LEU A 500 -36.87 -11.35 -40.57
N GLY A 501 -36.99 -12.64 -40.22
CA GLY A 501 -37.99 -13.55 -40.79
C GLY A 501 -39.42 -13.04 -40.59
N GLY A 502 -39.75 -12.55 -39.39
CA GLY A 502 -41.06 -11.94 -39.10
C GLY A 502 -41.33 -10.70 -39.95
N VAL A 503 -40.35 -9.79 -40.06
CA VAL A 503 -40.46 -8.57 -40.90
C VAL A 503 -40.66 -8.92 -42.37
N LEU A 504 -39.90 -9.86 -42.91
CA LEU A 504 -40.01 -10.32 -44.30
C LEU A 504 -41.36 -10.99 -44.56
N THR A 505 -41.84 -11.82 -43.63
CA THR A 505 -43.15 -12.49 -43.72
C THR A 505 -44.28 -11.47 -43.73
N HIS A 506 -44.22 -10.47 -42.85
CA HIS A 506 -45.19 -9.37 -42.81
C HIS A 506 -45.17 -8.54 -44.09
N ALA A 507 -43.98 -8.23 -44.62
CA ALA A 507 -43.83 -7.53 -45.89
C ALA A 507 -44.41 -8.33 -47.08
N LEU A 508 -44.15 -9.63 -47.12
CA LEU A 508 -44.69 -10.53 -48.15
C LEU A 508 -46.22 -10.62 -48.06
N ALA A 509 -46.78 -10.76 -46.86
CA ALA A 509 -48.22 -10.75 -46.64
C ALA A 509 -48.86 -9.45 -47.15
N ARG A 510 -48.24 -8.29 -46.87
CA ARG A 510 -48.69 -7.00 -47.42
C ARG A 510 -48.66 -6.95 -48.95
N LEU A 511 -47.61 -7.47 -49.59
CA LEU A 511 -47.50 -7.52 -51.05
C LEU A 511 -48.56 -8.44 -51.68
N ILE A 512 -48.83 -9.60 -51.08
CA ILE A 512 -49.86 -10.53 -51.54
C ILE A 512 -51.25 -9.90 -51.43
N VAL A 513 -51.56 -9.26 -50.29
CA VAL A 513 -52.84 -8.55 -50.10
C VAL A 513 -52.98 -7.38 -51.07
N ALA A 514 -51.92 -6.61 -51.31
CA ALA A 514 -51.94 -5.50 -52.27
C ALA A 514 -52.14 -5.97 -53.72
N ARG A 515 -51.56 -7.12 -54.12
CA ARG A 515 -51.81 -7.72 -55.43
C ARG A 515 -53.25 -8.21 -55.57
N ARG A 516 -53.78 -8.92 -54.55
CA ARG A 516 -55.18 -9.37 -54.53
C ARG A 516 -56.20 -8.22 -54.49
N GLY A 517 -55.81 -7.07 -53.93
CA GLY A 517 -56.63 -5.86 -53.94
C GLY A 517 -56.69 -5.13 -55.29
N LYS A 518 -55.73 -5.38 -56.20
CA LYS A 518 -55.73 -4.84 -57.58
C LYS A 518 -56.51 -5.68 -58.59
N GLU A 519 -56.87 -6.92 -58.24
CA GLU A 519 -57.63 -7.86 -59.09
C GLU A 519 -59.13 -7.90 -58.76
N ARG A 520 -59.63 -7.01 -57.89
CA ARG A 520 -61.07 -6.80 -57.71
C ARG A 520 -61.50 -5.59 -58.56
N PRO A 521 -62.38 -5.78 -59.57
CA PRO A 521 -62.91 -4.69 -60.40
C PRO A 521 -63.75 -3.68 -59.60
#